data_AF-A0A9C9GZX6-F1
#
_entry.id   AF-A0A9C9GZX6-F1
#
_cell.length_a   1.000
_cell.length_b   1.000
_cell.length_c   1.000
_cell.angle_alpha   90.00
_cell.angle_beta   90.00
_cell.angle_gamma   90.00
#
_symmetry.space_group_name_H-M   'P 1'
#
loop_
_entity.id
_entity.type
_entity.pdbx_description
1 polymer ?
#
loop_
_entity_poly.entity_id
_entity_poly.type
_entity_poly.pdbx_seq_one_letter_code
_entity_poly.pdbx_strand_id
1 'polypeptide(L)'
;GQLRHTFPDTPMVALTATADPQTREDIVHQLGLTRARRYVASFDRPNIRYTVLDKHKPFDQLMQFLDGRRDESGIVYALSRKRVEEVAGKLFEAGINADAYHAGLPAAHRADVQERFIRDDLQVVVATVAFGMGIDKPNVRFVAHYDMPKHIEGYYQETGRAGRDGLPSEAILLYGAQDVMTARRLVEGNANPDQRRIEIHKLNAMTGFAESLTCRRRVLLGYFGERQEQGCNNCDVCLSPPECFDATEDARKALSCVYRVGQRFGVKHVVDVLRGADTERLRSLGHKQLSTWGIGAHHSEQEWMSIIRQLIHHGYLIQDIAAYSVLKLTDAARPLLRGERELELALPRIKTKAKKKPKAARDAGPYDEALFDHLRVLRKRLADEEGVPPYIVFGDATLIQMAALCPLDDEQLLSVSGVGQAKLEKYGRDFLDAITEYRLSAPPGVQ
;
A
#
# COMPACT_ATOMS: atom_id res chain seq x y z
N GLY A 1 -8.62 -31.30 11.92
CA GLY A 1 -9.77 -30.82 12.72
C GLY A 1 -10.02 -31.75 13.89
N GLN A 2 -9.04 -31.90 14.79
CA GLN A 2 -9.15 -32.84 15.92
C GLN A 2 -10.36 -32.55 16.81
N LEU A 3 -10.64 -31.26 17.06
CA LEU A 3 -11.82 -30.82 17.82
C LEU A 3 -13.15 -31.29 17.21
N ARG A 4 -13.23 -31.41 15.87
CA ARG A 4 -14.44 -31.88 15.19
C ARG A 4 -14.71 -33.36 15.48
N HIS A 5 -13.66 -34.15 15.68
CA HIS A 5 -13.81 -35.55 16.11
C HIS A 5 -14.25 -35.65 17.56
N THR A 6 -13.75 -34.77 18.43
CA THR A 6 -14.12 -34.75 19.86
C THR A 6 -15.55 -34.24 20.09
N PHE A 7 -15.99 -33.26 19.30
CA PHE A 7 -17.30 -32.61 19.42
C PHE A 7 -18.07 -32.67 18.10
N PRO A 8 -18.62 -33.84 17.72
CA PRO A 8 -19.26 -34.04 16.43
C PRO A 8 -20.55 -33.21 16.27
N ASP A 9 -21.33 -33.09 17.34
CA ASP A 9 -22.65 -32.44 17.32
C ASP A 9 -22.59 -30.92 17.55
N THR A 10 -21.42 -30.41 17.97
CA THR A 10 -21.26 -28.97 18.25
C THR A 10 -21.12 -28.19 16.93
N PRO A 11 -21.96 -27.17 16.69
CA PRO A 11 -21.79 -26.27 15.55
C PRO A 11 -20.42 -25.59 15.60
N MET A 12 -19.73 -25.55 14.46
CA MET A 12 -18.42 -24.90 14.35
C MET A 12 -18.49 -23.83 13.27
N VAL A 13 -17.88 -22.68 13.57
CA VAL A 13 -17.72 -21.57 12.63
C VAL A 13 -16.24 -21.29 12.44
N ALA A 14 -15.83 -21.07 11.20
CA ALA A 14 -14.50 -20.59 10.85
C ALA A 14 -14.64 -19.21 10.21
N LEU A 15 -13.93 -18.22 10.73
CA LEU A 15 -13.95 -16.85 10.22
C LEU A 15 -12.55 -16.48 9.74
N THR A 16 -12.46 -15.90 8.54
CA THR A 16 -11.23 -15.35 7.99
C THR A 16 -11.56 -14.13 7.14
N ALA A 17 -10.69 -13.12 7.17
CA ALA A 17 -10.84 -11.92 6.36
C ALA A 17 -10.15 -12.02 4.99
N THR A 18 -9.18 -12.95 4.84
CA THR A 18 -8.32 -13.02 3.67
C THR A 18 -7.99 -14.47 3.33
N ALA A 19 -8.80 -15.04 2.44
CA ALA A 19 -8.58 -16.37 1.93
C ALA A 19 -8.92 -16.39 0.44
N ASP A 20 -7.91 -16.68 -0.37
CA ASP A 20 -8.08 -16.99 -1.79
C ASP A 20 -8.86 -18.30 -1.97
N PRO A 21 -9.34 -18.63 -3.19
CA PRO A 21 -10.13 -19.84 -3.42
C PRO A 21 -9.47 -21.12 -2.91
N GLN A 22 -8.16 -21.26 -3.08
CA GLN A 22 -7.41 -22.46 -2.68
C GLN A 22 -7.31 -22.58 -1.15
N THR A 23 -7.01 -21.47 -0.46
CA THR A 23 -6.92 -21.39 0.99
C THR A 23 -8.27 -21.65 1.64
N ARG A 24 -9.38 -21.21 1.01
CA ARG A 24 -10.74 -21.53 1.49
C ARG A 24 -11.01 -23.03 1.48
N GLU A 25 -10.62 -23.74 0.41
CA GLU A 25 -10.77 -25.20 0.35
C GLU A 25 -9.87 -25.91 1.37
N ASP A 26 -8.64 -25.44 1.55
CA ASP A 26 -7.73 -26.01 2.55
C ASP A 26 -8.28 -25.83 3.97
N ILE A 27 -8.79 -24.65 4.34
CA ILE A 27 -9.45 -24.42 5.64
C ILE A 27 -10.60 -25.42 5.86
N VAL A 28 -11.44 -25.61 4.85
CA VAL A 28 -12.58 -26.55 4.94
C VAL A 28 -12.10 -27.98 5.15
N HIS A 29 -11.07 -28.40 4.41
CA HIS A 29 -10.50 -29.74 4.52
C HIS A 29 -9.80 -29.95 5.86
N GLN A 30 -8.87 -29.07 6.22
CA GLN A 30 -8.08 -29.15 7.45
C GLN A 30 -8.95 -29.10 8.71
N LEU A 31 -10.03 -28.30 8.71
CA LEU A 31 -10.94 -28.21 9.85
C LEU A 31 -12.05 -29.29 9.84
N GLY A 32 -12.19 -30.09 8.78
CA GLY A 32 -13.26 -31.08 8.68
C GLY A 32 -14.65 -30.43 8.57
N LEU A 33 -14.74 -29.32 7.85
CA LEU A 33 -15.97 -28.52 7.68
C LEU A 33 -16.65 -28.77 6.33
N THR A 34 -16.51 -29.96 5.75
CA THR A 34 -16.94 -30.29 4.38
C THR A 34 -18.44 -30.06 4.11
N ARG A 35 -19.28 -30.10 5.15
CA ARG A 35 -20.73 -29.84 5.08
C ARG A 35 -21.13 -28.42 5.51
N ALA A 36 -20.18 -27.56 5.88
CA ALA A 36 -20.48 -26.22 6.36
C ALA A 36 -20.97 -25.32 5.21
N ARG A 37 -21.96 -24.47 5.51
CA ARG A 37 -22.36 -23.40 4.59
C ARG A 37 -21.22 -22.40 4.45
N ARG A 38 -21.00 -21.93 3.22
CA ARG A 38 -19.93 -21.00 2.88
C ARG A 38 -20.55 -19.66 2.54
N TYR A 39 -20.15 -18.62 3.27
CA TYR A 39 -20.55 -17.25 3.01
C TYR A 39 -19.29 -16.46 2.66
N VAL A 40 -19.24 -15.92 1.45
CA VAL A 40 -18.14 -15.09 0.97
C VAL A 40 -18.72 -13.71 0.69
N ALA A 41 -18.34 -12.73 1.52
CA ALA A 41 -18.61 -11.33 1.24
C ALA A 41 -17.62 -10.80 0.20
N SER A 42 -17.95 -9.67 -0.42
CA SER A 42 -17.02 -8.99 -1.33
C SER A 42 -15.76 -8.58 -0.59
N PHE A 43 -14.61 -8.69 -1.28
CA PHE A 43 -13.32 -8.18 -0.84
C PHE A 43 -13.15 -6.70 -1.21
N ASP A 44 -14.20 -6.04 -1.72
CA ASP A 44 -14.13 -4.64 -2.10
C ASP A 44 -14.12 -3.73 -0.85
N ARG A 45 -13.11 -2.85 -0.79
CA ARG A 45 -13.00 -1.74 0.16
C ARG A 45 -13.05 -0.41 -0.60
N PRO A 46 -14.25 0.07 -1.00
CA PRO A 46 -14.39 1.20 -1.93
C PRO A 46 -13.78 2.50 -1.37
N ASN A 47 -13.76 2.63 -0.05
CA ASN A 47 -13.21 3.78 0.67
C ASN A 47 -11.67 3.85 0.65
N ILE A 48 -10.96 2.77 0.32
CA ILE A 48 -9.50 2.74 0.20
C ILE A 48 -9.09 3.05 -1.23
N ARG A 49 -8.34 4.14 -1.43
CA ARG A 49 -7.67 4.45 -2.70
C ARG A 49 -6.36 3.69 -2.80
N TYR A 50 -6.12 3.01 -3.91
CA TYR A 50 -4.86 2.30 -4.17
C TYR A 50 -3.98 3.10 -5.14
N THR A 51 -2.73 3.34 -4.75
CA THR A 51 -1.74 4.07 -5.54
C THR A 51 -0.43 3.29 -5.56
N VAL A 52 0.15 3.06 -6.75
CA VAL A 52 1.49 2.48 -6.91
C VAL A 52 2.38 3.50 -7.61
N LEU A 53 3.54 3.79 -7.02
CA LEU A 53 4.54 4.70 -7.59
C LEU A 53 5.85 3.98 -7.79
N ASP A 54 6.58 4.35 -8.84
CA ASP A 54 7.96 3.92 -9.01
C ASP A 54 8.83 4.53 -7.91
N LYS A 55 9.55 3.67 -7.20
CA LYS A 55 10.39 4.05 -6.08
C LYS A 55 11.60 4.85 -6.56
N HIS A 56 11.66 6.13 -6.17
CA HIS A 56 12.74 7.05 -6.51
C HIS A 56 12.87 8.09 -5.40
N LYS A 57 14.05 8.15 -4.74
CA LYS A 57 14.23 8.93 -3.51
C LYS A 57 13.04 8.70 -2.55
N PRO A 58 12.86 7.45 -2.08
CA PRO A 58 11.62 7.02 -1.43
C PRO A 58 11.25 7.81 -0.18
N PHE A 59 12.23 8.38 0.53
CA PHE A 59 11.95 9.27 1.66
C PHE A 59 11.30 10.58 1.20
N ASP A 60 11.79 11.22 0.14
CA ASP A 60 11.18 12.43 -0.43
C ASP A 60 9.76 12.15 -0.93
N GLN A 61 9.54 10.98 -1.56
CA GLN A 61 8.20 10.53 -2.00
C GLN A 61 7.26 10.32 -0.81
N LEU A 62 7.75 9.72 0.28
CA LEU A 62 6.98 9.54 1.51
C LEU A 62 6.63 10.90 2.12
N MET A 63 7.59 11.82 2.24
CA MET A 63 7.34 13.18 2.75
C MET A 63 6.33 13.93 1.88
N GLN A 64 6.41 13.81 0.56
CA GLN A 64 5.43 14.40 -0.36
C GLN A 64 4.04 13.78 -0.17
N PHE A 65 3.96 12.49 0.13
CA PHE A 65 2.69 11.81 0.41
C PHE A 65 2.08 12.24 1.75
N LEU A 66 2.92 12.49 2.75
CA LEU A 66 2.52 12.94 4.08
C LEU A 66 2.23 14.45 4.15
N ASP A 67 2.60 15.22 3.12
CA ASP A 67 2.33 16.65 3.04
C ASP A 67 0.81 16.92 3.08
N GLY A 68 0.39 17.83 3.96
CA GLY A 68 -1.02 18.10 4.23
C GLY A 68 -1.77 17.05 5.07
N ARG A 69 -1.09 16.00 5.58
CA ARG A 69 -1.68 14.92 6.41
C ARG A 69 -1.19 14.91 7.86
N ARG A 70 -0.79 16.07 8.39
CA ARG A 70 -0.20 16.19 9.74
C ARG A 70 -1.11 15.69 10.87
N ASP A 71 -2.41 15.71 10.64
CA ASP A 71 -3.44 15.29 11.60
C ASP A 71 -3.97 13.88 11.38
N GLU A 72 -3.44 13.16 10.37
CA GLU A 72 -3.90 11.83 9.99
C GLU A 72 -2.99 10.74 10.57
N SER A 73 -3.58 9.72 11.19
CA SER A 73 -2.85 8.54 11.63
C SER A 73 -2.57 7.60 10.47
N GLY A 74 -1.38 6.99 10.43
CA GLY A 74 -1.03 6.05 9.38
C GLY A 74 0.06 5.05 9.75
N ILE A 75 0.23 4.06 8.88
CA ILE A 75 1.20 2.97 9.05
C ILE A 75 2.14 2.96 7.86
N VAL A 76 3.44 2.87 8.11
CA VAL A 76 4.47 2.74 7.07
C VAL A 76 5.12 1.36 7.17
N TYR A 77 4.90 0.49 6.19
CA TYR A 77 5.50 -0.84 6.16
C TYR A 77 6.85 -0.85 5.43
N ALA A 78 7.86 -1.47 6.04
CA ALA A 78 9.18 -1.70 5.46
C ALA A 78 9.65 -3.16 5.69
N LEU A 79 10.54 -3.65 4.82
CA LEU A 79 10.93 -5.07 4.77
C LEU A 79 11.89 -5.50 5.89
N SER A 80 12.66 -4.57 6.48
CA SER A 80 13.70 -4.91 7.46
C SER A 80 13.66 -4.03 8.69
N ARG A 81 14.11 -4.57 9.83
CA ARG A 81 14.20 -3.85 11.13
C ARG A 81 15.03 -2.58 11.00
N LYS A 82 16.21 -2.70 10.37
CA LYS A 82 17.09 -1.55 10.08
C LYS A 82 16.39 -0.46 9.29
N ARG A 83 15.61 -0.83 8.27
CA ARG A 83 14.85 0.15 7.46
C ARG A 83 13.74 0.81 8.28
N VAL A 84 13.04 0.04 9.11
CA VAL A 84 12.01 0.57 10.00
C VAL A 84 12.59 1.63 10.94
N GLU A 85 13.70 1.33 11.62
CA GLU A 85 14.38 2.28 12.50
C GLU A 85 14.90 3.51 11.73
N GLU A 86 15.51 3.31 10.55
CA GLU A 86 16.00 4.40 9.69
C GLU A 86 14.88 5.35 9.26
N VAL A 87 13.75 4.81 8.80
CA VAL A 87 12.62 5.61 8.29
C VAL A 87 11.91 6.30 9.45
N ALA A 88 11.72 5.62 10.59
CA ALA A 88 11.13 6.23 11.80
C ALA A 88 11.96 7.41 12.29
N GLY A 89 13.29 7.23 12.41
CA GLY A 89 14.20 8.30 12.82
C GLY A 89 14.15 9.51 11.89
N LYS A 90 14.19 9.29 10.56
CA LYS A 90 14.09 10.39 9.59
C LYS A 90 12.75 11.12 9.62
N LEU A 91 11.65 10.41 9.85
CA LEU A 91 10.32 11.04 10.03
C LEU A 91 10.30 11.91 11.30
N PHE A 92 10.85 11.40 12.40
CA PHE A 92 10.97 12.13 13.66
C PHE A 92 11.82 13.41 13.50
N GLU A 93 12.98 13.31 12.83
CA GLU A 93 13.83 14.47 12.51
C GLU A 93 13.12 15.49 11.61
N ALA A 94 12.21 15.04 10.74
CA ALA A 94 11.38 15.91 9.90
C ALA A 94 10.17 16.52 10.63
N GLY A 95 10.02 16.27 11.94
CA GLY A 95 8.94 16.80 12.77
C GLY A 95 7.62 16.03 12.67
N ILE A 96 7.64 14.81 12.13
CA ILE A 96 6.49 13.90 12.11
C ILE A 96 6.57 13.02 13.35
N ASN A 97 5.49 12.96 14.12
CA ASN A 97 5.42 12.15 15.32
C ASN A 97 5.32 10.66 14.93
N ALA A 98 6.48 10.04 14.75
CA ALA A 98 6.64 8.68 14.24
C ALA A 98 7.50 7.81 15.15
N ASP A 99 7.17 6.52 15.23
CA ASP A 99 7.93 5.55 16.02
C ASP A 99 8.07 4.19 15.29
N ALA A 100 9.08 3.43 15.67
CA ALA A 100 9.43 2.15 15.08
C ALA A 100 8.72 0.97 15.76
N TYR A 101 8.28 -0.02 14.99
CA TYR A 101 7.73 -1.26 15.51
C TYR A 101 8.23 -2.50 14.76
N HIS A 102 8.94 -3.38 15.46
CA HIS A 102 9.28 -4.71 14.95
C HIS A 102 9.57 -5.71 16.07
N ALA A 103 9.56 -7.01 15.73
CA ALA A 103 9.80 -8.10 16.66
C ALA A 103 11.18 -8.08 17.35
N GLY A 104 12.13 -7.28 16.87
CA GLY A 104 13.42 -7.05 17.55
C GLY A 104 13.37 -6.07 18.73
N LEU A 105 12.29 -5.31 18.92
CA LEU A 105 12.15 -4.35 20.01
C LEU A 105 11.67 -5.04 21.30
N PRO A 106 12.03 -4.50 22.48
CA PRO A 106 11.50 -4.98 23.76
C PRO A 106 9.97 -5.00 23.77
N ALA A 107 9.37 -5.99 24.44
CA ALA A 107 7.92 -6.12 24.53
C ALA A 107 7.25 -4.88 25.15
N ALA A 108 7.86 -4.27 26.17
CA ALA A 108 7.36 -3.04 26.79
C ALA A 108 7.31 -1.87 25.79
N HIS A 109 8.34 -1.70 24.96
CA HIS A 109 8.37 -0.65 23.93
C HIS A 109 7.31 -0.91 22.84
N ARG A 110 7.15 -2.17 22.41
CA ARG A 110 6.07 -2.52 21.46
C ARG A 110 4.68 -2.21 22.02
N ALA A 111 4.45 -2.47 23.31
CA ALA A 111 3.19 -2.15 23.97
C ALA A 111 2.95 -0.64 24.03
N ASP A 112 3.98 0.15 24.41
CA ASP A 112 3.92 1.62 24.45
C ASP A 112 3.59 2.22 23.07
N VAL A 113 4.31 1.83 22.02
CA VAL A 113 4.06 2.31 20.65
C VAL A 113 2.64 1.98 20.19
N GLN A 114 2.17 0.76 20.50
CA GLN A 114 0.82 0.35 20.16
C GLN A 114 -0.23 1.16 20.91
N GLU A 115 -0.04 1.40 22.21
CA GLU A 115 -0.96 2.19 23.04
C GLU A 115 -1.03 3.65 22.57
N ARG A 116 0.13 4.30 22.39
CA ARG A 116 0.22 5.68 21.88
C ARG A 116 -0.42 5.82 20.50
N PHE A 117 -0.23 4.84 19.61
CA PHE A 117 -0.86 4.85 18.29
C PHE A 117 -2.39 4.70 18.39
N ILE A 118 -2.88 3.80 19.23
CA ILE A 118 -4.32 3.60 19.46
C ILE A 118 -4.97 4.87 20.03
N ARG A 119 -4.27 5.56 20.95
CA ARG A 119 -4.73 6.79 21.62
C ARG A 119 -4.59 8.09 20.83
N ASP A 120 -4.14 8.05 19.59
CA ASP A 120 -3.86 9.26 18.79
C ASP A 120 -2.77 10.17 19.41
N ASP A 121 -1.83 9.57 20.17
CA ASP A 121 -0.61 10.21 20.67
C ASP A 121 0.60 9.97 19.76
N LEU A 122 0.47 9.04 18.82
CA LEU A 122 1.46 8.76 17.79
C LEU A 122 0.78 8.83 16.41
N GLN A 123 1.33 9.64 15.52
CA GLN A 123 0.76 9.86 14.20
C GLN A 123 1.10 8.70 13.26
N VAL A 124 2.37 8.31 13.21
CA VAL A 124 2.86 7.30 12.26
C VAL A 124 3.56 6.16 12.98
N VAL A 125 3.17 4.93 12.68
CA VAL A 125 3.98 3.77 13.06
C VAL A 125 4.70 3.23 11.84
N VAL A 126 6.02 3.21 11.89
CA VAL A 126 6.84 2.53 10.89
C VAL A 126 7.08 1.11 11.36
N ALA A 127 6.75 0.11 10.54
CA ALA A 127 6.75 -1.26 11.00
C ALA A 127 7.16 -2.30 9.96
N THR A 128 7.58 -3.46 10.45
CA THR A 128 7.56 -4.69 9.65
C THR A 128 6.17 -5.35 9.72
N VAL A 129 5.98 -6.46 9.00
CA VAL A 129 4.77 -7.30 9.05
C VAL A 129 4.37 -7.77 10.46
N ALA A 130 5.26 -7.63 11.45
CA ALA A 130 4.96 -7.91 12.85
C ALA A 130 3.89 -6.98 13.44
N PHE A 131 3.74 -5.75 12.93
CA PHE A 131 2.73 -4.79 13.37
C PHE A 131 1.41 -5.04 12.64
N GLY A 132 0.72 -6.12 13.01
CA GLY A 132 -0.53 -6.44 12.33
C GLY A 132 -1.52 -7.35 13.05
N MET A 133 -1.06 -8.36 13.77
CA MET A 133 -1.98 -9.20 14.54
C MET A 133 -2.37 -8.44 15.81
N GLY A 134 -3.57 -7.85 15.85
CA GLY A 134 -4.14 -7.26 17.07
C GLY A 134 -4.39 -5.74 17.09
N ILE A 135 -4.12 -5.02 16.00
CA ILE A 135 -4.46 -3.58 15.93
C ILE A 135 -5.82 -3.39 15.28
N ASP A 136 -6.72 -2.80 16.06
CA ASP A 136 -8.07 -2.43 15.65
C ASP A 136 -8.33 -0.95 15.90
N LYS A 137 -7.53 -0.11 15.23
CA LYS A 137 -7.75 1.34 15.20
C LYS A 137 -8.61 1.67 13.98
N PRO A 138 -9.83 2.19 14.14
CA PRO A 138 -10.75 2.36 13.02
C PRO A 138 -10.35 3.51 12.08
N ASN A 139 -9.67 4.51 12.62
CA ASN A 139 -9.39 5.79 11.98
C ASN A 139 -7.99 5.90 11.33
N VAL A 140 -7.41 4.79 10.88
CA VAL A 140 -6.16 4.82 10.10
C VAL A 140 -6.45 5.39 8.70
N ARG A 141 -5.88 6.53 8.35
CA ARG A 141 -6.16 7.25 7.09
C ARG A 141 -5.26 6.86 5.94
N PHE A 142 -4.06 6.36 6.24
CA PHE A 142 -3.19 5.86 5.20
C PHE A 142 -2.36 4.64 5.63
N VAL A 143 -2.02 3.83 4.65
CA VAL A 143 -1.03 2.76 4.75
C VAL A 143 -0.03 2.94 3.62
N ALA A 144 1.24 3.10 3.96
CA ALA A 144 2.31 3.29 3.00
C ALA A 144 3.27 2.10 3.02
N HIS A 145 3.38 1.39 1.91
CA HIS A 145 4.39 0.37 1.71
C HIS A 145 5.64 1.02 1.15
N TYR A 146 6.60 1.30 2.04
CA TYR A 146 7.91 1.83 1.68
C TYR A 146 8.73 0.82 0.87
N ASP A 147 8.54 -0.46 1.15
CA ASP A 147 9.09 -1.59 0.42
C ASP A 147 7.96 -2.53 -0.01
N MET A 148 8.10 -3.20 -1.16
CA MET A 148 7.08 -4.13 -1.68
C MET A 148 6.88 -5.35 -0.76
N PRO A 149 5.62 -5.69 -0.41
CA PRO A 149 5.30 -6.94 0.28
C PRO A 149 5.70 -8.18 -0.53
N LYS A 150 5.77 -9.33 0.15
CA LYS A 150 6.13 -10.60 -0.48
C LYS A 150 5.01 -11.22 -1.32
N HIS A 151 3.76 -10.86 -1.07
CA HIS A 151 2.59 -11.47 -1.68
C HIS A 151 1.33 -10.60 -1.50
N ILE A 152 0.31 -10.81 -2.34
CA ILE A 152 -0.91 -9.99 -2.37
C ILE A 152 -1.75 -10.11 -1.10
N GLU A 153 -1.78 -11.28 -0.44
CA GLU A 153 -2.61 -11.49 0.76
C GLU A 153 -2.17 -10.58 1.91
N GLY A 154 -0.86 -10.54 2.16
CA GLY A 154 -0.22 -9.62 3.10
C GLY A 154 -0.49 -8.17 2.73
N TYR A 155 -0.27 -7.78 1.47
CA TYR A 155 -0.58 -6.42 1.01
C TYR A 155 -2.05 -6.05 1.26
N TYR A 156 -2.99 -6.94 0.97
CA TYR A 156 -4.41 -6.72 1.20
C TYR A 156 -4.76 -6.65 2.69
N GLN A 157 -4.20 -7.53 3.54
CA GLN A 157 -4.38 -7.45 5.00
C GLN A 157 -3.84 -6.15 5.59
N GLU A 158 -2.66 -5.74 5.14
CA GLU A 158 -1.93 -4.56 5.63
C GLU A 158 -2.64 -3.28 5.20
N THR A 159 -2.97 -3.14 3.92
CA THR A 159 -3.74 -1.99 3.41
C THR A 159 -5.16 -1.97 3.97
N GLY A 160 -5.78 -3.13 4.23
CA GLY A 160 -7.11 -3.26 4.82
C GLY A 160 -7.25 -2.72 6.25
N ARG A 161 -6.13 -2.36 6.90
CA ARG A 161 -6.12 -1.62 8.17
C ARG A 161 -6.59 -0.19 8.03
N ALA A 162 -6.46 0.39 6.84
CA ALA A 162 -6.93 1.73 6.55
C ALA A 162 -8.48 1.77 6.53
N GLY A 163 -9.04 2.86 7.06
CA GLY A 163 -10.44 3.22 6.88
C GLY A 163 -11.44 2.17 7.32
N ARG A 164 -11.26 1.54 8.50
CA ARG A 164 -12.26 0.57 9.01
C ARG A 164 -13.56 1.26 9.46
N ASP A 165 -13.50 2.56 9.73
CA ASP A 165 -14.65 3.45 9.90
C ASP A 165 -15.41 3.74 8.59
N GLY A 166 -14.94 3.23 7.44
CA GLY A 166 -15.57 3.45 6.14
C GLY A 166 -15.23 4.79 5.49
N LEU A 167 -14.47 5.66 6.17
CA LEU A 167 -14.09 6.97 5.63
C LEU A 167 -12.99 6.84 4.56
N PRO A 168 -12.87 7.83 3.64
CA PRO A 168 -11.82 7.84 2.63
C PRO A 168 -10.43 7.66 3.25
N SER A 169 -9.66 6.72 2.71
CA SER A 169 -8.31 6.40 3.16
C SER A 169 -7.44 6.01 1.96
N GLU A 170 -6.11 6.05 2.09
CA GLU A 170 -5.20 5.81 0.96
C GLU A 170 -4.11 4.78 1.26
N ALA A 171 -3.96 3.82 0.36
CA ALA A 171 -2.90 2.84 0.34
C ALA A 171 -1.90 3.18 -0.77
N ILE A 172 -0.66 3.51 -0.41
CA ILE A 172 0.42 3.82 -1.35
C ILE A 172 1.50 2.74 -1.31
N LEU A 173 1.96 2.28 -2.47
CA LEU A 173 3.08 1.36 -2.63
C LEU A 173 4.21 2.04 -3.40
N LEU A 174 5.39 2.15 -2.78
CA LEU A 174 6.62 2.54 -3.44
C LEU A 174 7.30 1.30 -4.02
N TYR A 175 7.18 1.11 -5.33
CA TYR A 175 7.63 -0.10 -6.02
C TYR A 175 9.03 0.07 -6.64
N GLY A 176 10.00 -0.70 -6.15
CA GLY A 176 11.36 -0.77 -6.71
C GLY A 176 11.76 -2.20 -7.09
N ALA A 177 12.46 -2.36 -8.21
CA ALA A 177 12.98 -3.67 -8.64
C ALA A 177 13.95 -4.32 -7.63
N GLN A 178 14.68 -3.51 -6.85
CA GLN A 178 15.54 -4.01 -5.76
C GLN A 178 14.75 -4.67 -4.63
N ASP A 179 13.50 -4.23 -4.41
CA ASP A 179 12.62 -4.84 -3.41
C ASP A 179 12.20 -6.25 -3.85
N VAL A 180 11.93 -6.41 -5.15
CA VAL A 180 11.64 -7.73 -5.76
C VAL A 180 12.81 -8.69 -5.58
N MET A 181 14.05 -8.24 -5.86
CA MET A 181 15.25 -9.06 -5.67
C MET A 181 15.45 -9.45 -4.20
N THR A 182 15.26 -8.50 -3.29
CA THR A 182 15.39 -8.73 -1.85
C THR A 182 14.34 -9.75 -1.37
N ALA A 183 13.09 -9.58 -1.78
CA ALA A 183 12.01 -10.52 -1.48
C ALA A 183 12.28 -11.91 -2.05
N ARG A 184 12.78 -12.00 -3.29
CA ARG A 184 13.11 -13.26 -3.95
C ARG A 184 14.24 -14.01 -3.24
N ARG A 185 15.30 -13.31 -2.83
CA ARG A 185 16.39 -13.90 -2.03
C ARG A 185 15.90 -14.45 -0.69
N LEU A 186 14.95 -13.78 -0.05
CA LEU A 186 14.34 -14.27 1.20
C LEU A 186 13.52 -15.55 0.97
N VAL A 187 12.82 -15.66 -0.16
CA VAL A 187 12.06 -16.85 -0.55
C VAL A 187 12.98 -18.00 -0.95
N GLU A 188 14.05 -17.73 -1.69
CA GLU A 188 15.01 -18.75 -2.14
C GLU A 188 15.80 -19.39 -0.99
N GLY A 189 15.93 -18.70 0.14
CA GLY A 189 16.50 -19.25 1.38
C GLY A 189 15.63 -20.31 2.07
N ASN A 190 14.40 -20.54 1.61
CA ASN A 190 13.52 -21.56 2.16
C ASN A 190 13.98 -22.98 1.75
N ALA A 191 14.22 -23.84 2.73
CA ALA A 191 14.75 -25.18 2.52
C ALA A 191 13.75 -26.14 1.83
N ASN A 192 12.44 -25.86 1.91
CA ASN A 192 11.41 -26.71 1.31
C ASN A 192 11.14 -26.31 -0.16
N PRO A 193 11.41 -27.18 -1.15
CA PRO A 193 11.24 -26.86 -2.57
C PRO A 193 9.80 -26.52 -2.98
N ASP A 194 8.80 -27.19 -2.41
CA ASP A 194 7.39 -26.98 -2.75
C ASP A 194 6.90 -25.64 -2.18
N GLN A 195 7.26 -25.35 -0.93
CA GLN A 195 6.96 -24.08 -0.29
C GLN A 195 7.62 -22.91 -1.04
N ARG A 196 8.88 -23.07 -1.43
CA ARG A 196 9.60 -22.09 -2.25
C ARG A 196 8.89 -21.83 -3.59
N ARG A 197 8.38 -22.87 -4.25
CA ARG A 197 7.64 -22.72 -5.51
C ARG A 197 6.36 -21.89 -5.31
N ILE A 198 5.62 -22.15 -4.24
CA ILE A 198 4.41 -21.38 -3.89
C ILE A 198 4.75 -19.93 -3.60
N GLU A 199 5.77 -19.67 -2.78
CA GLU A 199 6.19 -18.31 -2.43
C GLU A 199 6.70 -17.52 -3.64
N ILE A 200 7.42 -18.15 -4.57
CA ILE A 200 7.82 -17.52 -5.83
C ILE A 200 6.59 -17.15 -6.67
N HIS A 201 5.60 -18.04 -6.75
CA HIS A 201 4.35 -17.74 -7.47
C HIS A 201 3.63 -16.54 -6.87
N LYS A 202 3.50 -16.48 -5.54
CA LYS A 202 2.87 -15.36 -4.84
C LYS A 202 3.65 -14.05 -5.00
N LEU A 203 4.99 -14.12 -5.00
CA LEU A 203 5.84 -12.95 -5.27
C LEU A 203 5.62 -12.42 -6.69
N ASN A 204 5.59 -13.31 -7.69
CA ASN A 204 5.33 -12.93 -9.07
C ASN A 204 3.94 -12.29 -9.23
N ALA A 205 2.93 -12.78 -8.50
CA ALA A 205 1.61 -12.15 -8.49
C ALA A 205 1.66 -10.73 -7.91
N MET A 206 2.40 -10.50 -6.81
CA MET A 206 2.58 -9.17 -6.23
C MET A 206 3.34 -8.22 -7.16
N THR A 207 4.36 -8.70 -7.85
CA THR A 207 5.06 -7.95 -8.90
C THR A 207 4.11 -7.59 -10.05
N GLY A 208 3.30 -8.55 -10.51
CA GLY A 208 2.28 -8.30 -11.53
C GLY A 208 1.21 -7.30 -11.10
N PHE A 209 0.84 -7.28 -9.81
CA PHE A 209 -0.04 -6.24 -9.27
C PHE A 209 0.60 -4.85 -9.35
N ALA A 210 1.88 -4.72 -8.97
CA ALA A 210 2.58 -3.44 -8.99
C ALA A 210 2.76 -2.89 -10.42
N GLU A 211 3.01 -3.78 -11.39
CA GLU A 211 3.28 -3.42 -12.79
C GLU A 211 2.01 -3.36 -13.66
N SER A 212 0.87 -3.83 -13.15
CA SER A 212 -0.39 -3.83 -13.89
C SER A 212 -0.80 -2.43 -14.36
N LEU A 213 -1.22 -2.35 -15.63
CA LEU A 213 -1.81 -1.17 -16.26
C LEU A 213 -3.34 -1.18 -16.20
N THR A 214 -3.92 -2.15 -15.49
CA THR A 214 -5.37 -2.27 -15.30
C THR A 214 -5.75 -1.84 -13.88
N CYS A 215 -7.05 -1.59 -13.66
CA CYS A 215 -7.56 -1.15 -12.36
C CYS A 215 -6.99 -1.98 -11.20
N ARG A 216 -6.33 -1.33 -10.23
CA ARG A 216 -5.69 -2.00 -9.08
C ARG A 216 -6.68 -2.86 -8.31
N ARG A 217 -7.88 -2.33 -8.07
CA ARG A 217 -8.97 -3.03 -7.37
C ARG A 217 -9.39 -4.30 -8.13
N ARG A 218 -9.53 -4.22 -9.45
CA ARG A 218 -9.85 -5.39 -10.28
C ARG A 218 -8.79 -6.49 -10.15
N VAL A 219 -7.51 -6.14 -10.08
CA VAL A 219 -6.43 -7.12 -9.87
C VAL A 219 -6.54 -7.78 -8.49
N LEU A 220 -6.75 -6.99 -7.43
CA LEU A 220 -6.89 -7.50 -6.07
C LEU A 220 -8.09 -8.43 -5.94
N LEU A 221 -9.27 -8.01 -6.42
CA LEU A 221 -10.48 -8.84 -6.39
C LEU A 221 -10.31 -10.12 -7.21
N GLY A 222 -9.72 -9.99 -8.42
CA GLY A 222 -9.44 -11.14 -9.29
C GLY A 222 -8.54 -12.17 -8.62
N TYR A 223 -7.54 -11.74 -7.84
CA TYR A 223 -6.69 -12.64 -7.06
C TYR A 223 -7.48 -13.46 -6.03
N PHE A 224 -8.49 -12.87 -5.38
CA PHE A 224 -9.35 -13.57 -4.40
C PHE A 224 -10.54 -14.32 -5.04
N GLY A 225 -10.60 -14.35 -6.37
CA GLY A 225 -11.64 -15.04 -7.15
C GLY A 225 -12.93 -14.22 -7.33
N GLU A 226 -12.89 -12.90 -7.12
CA GLU A 226 -14.01 -11.99 -7.33
C GLU A 226 -13.82 -11.22 -8.64
N ARG A 227 -14.80 -11.31 -9.55
CA ARG A 227 -14.72 -10.66 -10.87
C ARG A 227 -15.39 -9.29 -10.83
N GLN A 228 -14.62 -8.25 -11.15
CA GLN A 228 -15.12 -6.90 -11.38
C GLN A 228 -14.87 -6.51 -12.84
N GLU A 229 -15.91 -6.13 -13.57
CA GLU A 229 -15.77 -5.79 -15.00
C GLU A 229 -15.37 -4.32 -15.20
N GLN A 230 -15.93 -3.43 -14.39
CA GLN A 230 -15.71 -1.99 -14.48
C GLN A 230 -14.50 -1.53 -13.67
N GLY A 231 -13.91 -0.41 -14.08
CA GLY A 231 -12.88 0.26 -13.28
C GLY A 231 -13.46 0.85 -11.99
N CYS A 232 -12.65 0.91 -10.93
CA CYS A 232 -13.13 1.38 -9.63
C CYS A 232 -13.23 2.91 -9.47
N ASN A 233 -12.71 3.68 -10.44
CA ASN A 233 -12.66 5.15 -10.41
C ASN A 233 -11.98 5.77 -9.15
N ASN A 234 -11.27 4.96 -8.36
CA ASN A 234 -10.62 5.38 -7.11
C ASN A 234 -9.23 4.72 -6.93
N CYS A 235 -8.52 4.42 -8.01
CA CYS A 235 -7.11 3.98 -7.96
C CYS A 235 -6.27 4.79 -8.95
N ASP A 236 -4.95 4.78 -8.77
CA ASP A 236 -4.01 5.53 -9.62
C ASP A 236 -4.20 5.27 -11.11
N VAL A 237 -4.50 4.03 -11.50
CA VAL A 237 -4.72 3.64 -12.91
C VAL A 237 -6.06 4.16 -13.45
N CYS A 238 -7.13 4.16 -12.67
CA CYS A 238 -8.42 4.69 -13.13
C CYS A 238 -8.47 6.22 -13.12
N LEU A 239 -7.85 6.85 -12.12
CA LEU A 239 -7.83 8.30 -11.94
C LEU A 239 -6.88 8.99 -12.92
N SER A 240 -5.84 8.29 -13.31
CA SER A 240 -4.88 8.71 -14.31
C SER A 240 -4.56 7.45 -15.12
N PRO A 241 -5.17 7.22 -16.28
CA PRO A 241 -4.78 6.10 -17.12
C PRO A 241 -3.29 6.17 -17.48
N PRO A 242 -2.54 5.05 -17.46
CA PRO A 242 -1.16 5.02 -17.89
C PRO A 242 -1.06 5.47 -19.35
N GLU A 243 -0.27 6.51 -19.62
CA GLU A 243 0.12 6.86 -20.97
C GLU A 243 1.06 5.76 -21.47
N CYS A 244 0.66 5.09 -22.55
CA CYS A 244 1.47 4.10 -23.23
C CYS A 244 2.21 4.77 -24.39
N PHE A 245 3.40 4.28 -24.69
CA PHE A 245 4.16 4.70 -25.86
C PHE A 245 4.67 3.48 -26.62
N ASP A 246 4.85 3.64 -27.93
CA ASP A 246 5.54 2.64 -28.72
C ASP A 246 7.01 2.59 -28.28
N ALA A 247 7.36 1.50 -27.61
CA ALA A 247 8.69 1.26 -27.08
C ALA A 247 9.43 0.20 -27.90
N THR A 248 8.95 -0.13 -29.10
CA THR A 248 9.50 -1.19 -29.95
C THR A 248 11.00 -0.97 -30.21
N GLU A 249 11.37 0.25 -30.61
CA GLU A 249 12.77 0.58 -30.87
C GLU A 249 13.60 0.58 -29.59
N ASP A 250 13.11 1.15 -28.48
CA ASP A 250 13.86 1.18 -27.23
C ASP A 250 14.04 -0.21 -26.63
N ALA A 251 13.05 -1.08 -26.77
CA ALA A 251 13.16 -2.49 -26.45
C ALA A 251 14.22 -3.18 -27.30
N ARG A 252 14.24 -2.96 -28.62
CA ARG A 252 15.28 -3.49 -29.52
C ARG A 252 16.68 -3.02 -29.12
N LYS A 253 16.85 -1.73 -28.79
CA LYS A 253 18.11 -1.15 -28.31
C LYS A 253 18.56 -1.84 -27.02
N ALA A 254 17.67 -1.99 -26.04
CA ALA A 254 17.96 -2.63 -24.76
C ALA A 254 18.34 -4.11 -24.92
N LEU A 255 17.53 -4.89 -25.63
CA LEU A 255 17.79 -6.32 -25.91
C LEU A 255 19.10 -6.52 -26.69
N SER A 256 19.34 -5.65 -27.68
CA SER A 256 20.59 -5.61 -28.46
C SER A 256 21.81 -5.31 -27.61
N CYS A 257 21.68 -4.44 -26.62
CA CYS A 257 22.75 -4.12 -25.68
C CYS A 257 23.04 -5.31 -24.78
N VAL A 258 22.01 -5.96 -24.21
CA VAL A 258 22.16 -7.17 -23.38
C VAL A 258 22.90 -8.29 -24.12
N TYR A 259 22.57 -8.48 -25.41
CA TYR A 259 23.28 -9.42 -26.27
C TYR A 259 24.78 -9.07 -26.44
N ARG A 260 25.08 -7.81 -26.77
CA ARG A 260 26.45 -7.34 -27.07
C ARG A 260 27.38 -7.30 -25.86
N VAL A 261 26.85 -7.03 -24.66
CA VAL A 261 27.62 -7.15 -23.42
C VAL A 261 27.77 -8.61 -22.96
N GLY A 262 27.39 -9.56 -23.82
CA GLY A 262 27.58 -10.99 -23.60
C GLY A 262 26.66 -11.60 -22.54
N GLN A 263 25.57 -10.92 -22.16
CA GLN A 263 24.64 -11.38 -21.12
C GLN A 263 25.35 -11.72 -19.79
N ARG A 264 26.30 -10.86 -19.39
CA ARG A 264 27.15 -11.02 -18.18
C ARG A 264 27.00 -9.88 -17.18
N PHE A 265 26.10 -8.94 -17.44
CA PHE A 265 25.97 -7.71 -16.65
C PHE A 265 24.52 -7.48 -16.21
N GLY A 266 24.37 -6.84 -15.05
CA GLY A 266 23.07 -6.44 -14.52
C GLY A 266 22.54 -5.14 -15.15
N VAL A 267 21.33 -4.77 -14.73
CA VAL A 267 20.57 -3.61 -15.25
C VAL A 267 21.41 -2.33 -15.30
N LYS A 268 22.05 -1.94 -14.18
CA LYS A 268 22.79 -0.67 -14.08
C LYS A 268 23.86 -0.52 -15.16
N HIS A 269 24.64 -1.57 -15.39
CA HIS A 269 25.70 -1.54 -16.40
C HIS A 269 25.14 -1.46 -17.82
N VAL A 270 24.03 -2.14 -18.11
CA VAL A 270 23.35 -2.03 -19.42
C VAL A 270 22.82 -0.62 -19.64
N VAL A 271 22.24 0.00 -18.61
CA VAL A 271 21.78 1.41 -18.66
C VAL A 271 22.98 2.35 -18.91
N ASP A 272 24.11 2.14 -18.23
CA ASP A 272 25.31 2.94 -18.41
C ASP A 272 25.87 2.84 -19.85
N VAL A 273 25.83 1.65 -20.47
CA VAL A 273 26.21 1.47 -21.88
C VAL A 273 25.24 2.23 -22.80
N LEU A 274 23.93 2.01 -22.64
CA LEU A 274 22.89 2.64 -23.49
C LEU A 274 22.95 4.17 -23.45
N ARG A 275 23.21 4.74 -22.27
CA ARG A 275 23.32 6.20 -22.08
C ARG A 275 24.68 6.76 -22.47
N GLY A 276 25.66 5.91 -22.72
CA GLY A 276 27.03 6.35 -23.05
C GLY A 276 27.78 6.93 -21.85
N ALA A 277 27.52 6.42 -20.64
CA ALA A 277 28.23 6.87 -19.45
C ALA A 277 29.73 6.56 -19.54
N ASP A 278 30.56 7.41 -18.97
CA ASP A 278 32.02 7.28 -19.01
C ASP A 278 32.56 6.84 -17.65
N THR A 279 32.44 5.53 -17.37
CA THR A 279 32.95 4.92 -16.14
C THR A 279 34.21 4.12 -16.41
N GLU A 280 35.10 4.03 -15.42
CA GLU A 280 36.35 3.26 -15.51
C GLU A 280 36.09 1.78 -15.88
N ARG A 281 35.01 1.20 -15.33
CA ARG A 281 34.57 -0.16 -15.63
C ARG A 281 34.15 -0.36 -17.09
N LEU A 282 33.56 0.65 -17.73
CA LEU A 282 33.19 0.57 -19.15
C LEU A 282 34.41 0.67 -20.06
N ARG A 283 35.40 1.50 -19.68
CA ARG A 283 36.67 1.64 -20.41
C ARG A 283 37.48 0.35 -20.35
N SER A 284 37.62 -0.25 -19.16
CA SER A 284 38.41 -1.48 -18.98
C SER A 284 37.83 -2.68 -19.75
N LEU A 285 36.51 -2.72 -19.95
CA LEU A 285 35.82 -3.77 -20.69
C LEU A 285 35.68 -3.48 -22.20
N GLY A 286 36.18 -2.34 -22.69
CA GLY A 286 36.10 -1.97 -24.11
C GLY A 286 34.68 -1.70 -24.62
N HIS A 287 33.69 -1.56 -23.74
CA HIS A 287 32.27 -1.44 -24.13
C HIS A 287 31.91 -0.13 -24.81
N LYS A 288 32.82 0.86 -24.79
CA LYS A 288 32.68 2.10 -25.57
C LYS A 288 32.72 1.87 -27.08
N GLN A 289 33.29 0.74 -27.53
CA GLN A 289 33.37 0.37 -28.95
C GLN A 289 32.11 -0.34 -29.46
N LEU A 290 31.18 -0.69 -28.57
CA LEU A 290 29.95 -1.38 -28.96
C LEU A 290 29.04 -0.43 -29.73
N SER A 291 28.37 -0.95 -30.77
CA SER A 291 27.38 -0.19 -31.55
C SER A 291 26.16 0.26 -30.72
N THR A 292 26.00 -0.27 -29.51
CA THR A 292 24.94 0.10 -28.56
C THR A 292 25.37 1.12 -27.51
N TRP A 293 26.61 1.62 -27.59
CA TRP A 293 27.07 2.66 -26.69
C TRP A 293 26.44 4.01 -27.08
N GLY A 294 25.76 4.67 -26.13
CA GLY A 294 25.19 6.01 -26.33
C GLY A 294 23.92 6.08 -27.19
N ILE A 295 23.45 4.97 -27.78
CA ILE A 295 22.25 4.96 -28.64
C ILE A 295 20.94 5.35 -27.92
N GLY A 296 20.97 5.32 -26.58
CA GLY A 296 19.87 5.63 -25.68
C GLY A 296 20.05 6.92 -24.89
N ALA A 297 20.95 7.82 -25.28
CA ALA A 297 21.28 9.02 -24.51
C ALA A 297 20.11 9.99 -24.27
N HIS A 298 19.06 9.92 -25.09
CA HIS A 298 17.83 10.72 -24.95
C HIS A 298 16.98 10.32 -23.74
N HIS A 299 17.11 9.07 -23.27
CA HIS A 299 16.43 8.60 -22.08
C HIS A 299 17.29 8.78 -20.83
N SER A 300 16.63 9.19 -19.76
CA SER A 300 17.19 9.22 -18.41
C SER A 300 17.52 7.82 -17.90
N GLU A 301 18.34 7.72 -16.85
CA GLU A 301 18.64 6.45 -16.18
C GLU A 301 17.36 5.72 -15.75
N GLN A 302 16.38 6.50 -15.27
CA GLN A 302 15.14 5.99 -14.69
C GLN A 302 14.19 5.45 -15.74
N GLU A 303 14.09 6.13 -16.89
CA GLU A 303 13.32 5.65 -18.03
C GLU A 303 13.88 4.31 -18.53
N TRP A 304 15.20 4.21 -18.70
CA TRP A 304 15.83 2.94 -19.06
C TRP A 304 15.63 1.84 -18.01
N MET A 305 15.74 2.17 -16.72
CA MET A 305 15.43 1.22 -15.66
C MET A 305 13.98 0.73 -15.70
N SER A 306 13.02 1.60 -16.04
CA SER A 306 11.61 1.23 -16.22
C SER A 306 11.40 0.34 -17.44
N ILE A 307 11.95 0.72 -18.60
CA ILE A 307 11.86 -0.07 -19.84
C ILE A 307 12.42 -1.47 -19.62
N ILE A 308 13.64 -1.59 -19.08
CA ILE A 308 14.26 -2.90 -18.83
C ILE A 308 13.43 -3.72 -17.84
N ARG A 309 12.85 -3.10 -16.81
CA ARG A 309 11.97 -3.79 -15.85
C ARG A 309 10.73 -4.36 -16.52
N GLN A 310 10.07 -3.56 -17.36
CA GLN A 310 8.91 -4.01 -18.14
C GLN A 310 9.29 -5.12 -19.13
N LEU A 311 10.48 -5.09 -19.73
CA LEU A 311 10.98 -6.18 -20.57
C LEU A 311 11.20 -7.49 -19.79
N ILE A 312 11.63 -7.41 -18.53
CA ILE A 312 11.71 -8.56 -17.63
C ILE A 312 10.30 -9.09 -17.33
N HIS A 313 9.36 -8.19 -17.01
CA HIS A 313 7.97 -8.54 -16.72
C HIS A 313 7.28 -9.26 -17.89
N HIS A 314 7.40 -8.71 -19.10
CA HIS A 314 6.87 -9.32 -20.32
C HIS A 314 7.62 -10.60 -20.74
N GLY A 315 8.68 -10.96 -20.02
CA GLY A 315 9.42 -12.20 -20.23
C GLY A 315 10.39 -12.15 -21.41
N TYR A 316 10.74 -10.96 -21.94
CA TYR A 316 11.78 -10.79 -22.96
C TYR A 316 13.19 -10.89 -22.36
N LEU A 317 13.33 -10.49 -21.09
CA LEU A 317 14.54 -10.61 -20.30
C LEU A 317 14.27 -11.47 -19.06
N ILE A 318 15.29 -12.19 -18.61
CA ILE A 318 15.33 -12.79 -17.29
C ILE A 318 16.52 -12.22 -16.54
N GLN A 319 16.36 -12.13 -15.23
CA GLN A 319 17.44 -11.78 -14.33
C GLN A 319 17.87 -13.00 -13.54
N ASP A 320 19.09 -13.45 -13.80
CA ASP A 320 19.69 -14.59 -13.13
C ASP A 320 20.26 -14.15 -11.78
N ILE A 321 19.51 -14.45 -10.72
CA ILE A 321 19.83 -14.03 -9.35
C ILE A 321 21.05 -14.78 -8.81
N ALA A 322 21.21 -16.05 -9.17
CA ALA A 322 22.36 -16.87 -8.75
C ALA A 322 23.67 -16.35 -9.35
N ALA A 323 23.60 -15.71 -10.53
CA ALA A 323 24.74 -15.12 -11.21
C ALA A 323 24.82 -13.59 -11.07
N TYR A 324 24.72 -13.04 -9.85
CA TYR A 324 24.83 -11.59 -9.59
C TYR A 324 23.80 -10.71 -10.33
N SER A 325 22.57 -11.20 -10.50
CA SER A 325 21.46 -10.45 -11.13
C SER A 325 21.75 -10.02 -12.57
N VAL A 326 22.41 -10.91 -13.32
CA VAL A 326 22.78 -10.73 -14.72
C VAL A 326 21.56 -10.83 -15.62
N LEU A 327 21.47 -9.94 -16.61
CA LEU A 327 20.42 -9.95 -17.61
C LEU A 327 20.72 -10.96 -18.72
N LYS A 328 19.77 -11.84 -19.00
CA LYS A 328 19.79 -12.78 -20.13
C LYS A 328 18.52 -12.63 -20.94
N LEU A 329 18.64 -12.85 -22.25
CA LEU A 329 17.54 -12.88 -23.19
C LEU A 329 16.78 -14.20 -23.08
N THR A 330 15.48 -14.15 -23.35
CA THR A 330 14.65 -15.34 -23.52
C THR A 330 14.34 -15.56 -25.00
N ASP A 331 13.72 -16.70 -25.33
CA ASP A 331 13.25 -16.95 -26.70
C ASP A 331 12.18 -15.96 -27.15
N ALA A 332 11.42 -15.37 -26.22
CA ALA A 332 10.44 -14.34 -26.52
C ALA A 332 11.06 -13.06 -27.10
N ALA A 333 12.35 -12.79 -26.86
CA ALA A 333 13.04 -11.62 -27.39
C ALA A 333 13.32 -11.69 -28.90
N ARG A 334 13.35 -12.88 -29.51
CA ARG A 334 13.74 -13.04 -30.92
C ARG A 334 12.78 -12.36 -31.90
N PRO A 335 11.44 -12.54 -31.82
CA PRO A 335 10.51 -11.88 -32.74
C PRO A 335 10.60 -10.34 -32.65
N LEU A 336 10.77 -9.80 -31.43
CA LEU A 336 10.89 -8.37 -31.21
C LEU A 336 12.19 -7.80 -31.82
N LEU A 337 13.31 -8.51 -31.66
CA LEU A 337 14.60 -8.17 -32.27
C LEU A 337 14.61 -8.27 -33.80
N ARG A 338 13.79 -9.16 -34.38
CA ARG A 338 13.70 -9.36 -35.84
C ARG A 338 12.77 -8.39 -36.55
N GLY A 339 11.97 -7.63 -35.82
CA GLY A 339 10.99 -6.74 -36.43
C GLY A 339 9.57 -7.31 -36.53
N GLU A 340 9.33 -8.51 -36.02
CA GLU A 340 8.08 -9.26 -36.22
C GLU A 340 6.98 -8.89 -35.22
N ARG A 341 7.33 -8.16 -34.16
CA ARG A 341 6.40 -7.67 -33.14
C ARG A 341 6.66 -6.21 -32.80
N GLU A 342 5.59 -5.52 -32.46
CA GLU A 342 5.60 -4.22 -31.81
C GLU A 342 5.38 -4.41 -30.30
N LEU A 343 5.89 -3.47 -29.51
CA LEU A 343 5.76 -3.47 -28.06
C LEU A 343 5.41 -2.07 -27.57
N GLU A 344 4.23 -1.94 -26.99
CA GLU A 344 3.86 -0.77 -26.21
C GLU A 344 4.25 -0.98 -24.74
N LEU A 345 4.87 0.04 -24.14
CA LEU A 345 5.21 0.05 -22.73
C LEU A 345 4.56 1.26 -22.05
N ALA A 346 4.38 1.17 -20.73
CA ALA A 346 3.86 2.28 -19.95
C ALA A 346 4.96 3.27 -19.57
N LEU A 347 4.63 4.56 -19.57
CA LEU A 347 5.53 5.59 -19.05
C LEU A 347 5.72 5.45 -17.52
N PRO A 348 6.94 5.67 -17.00
CA PRO A 348 7.24 5.57 -15.57
C PRO A 348 6.40 6.53 -14.72
N ARG A 349 5.97 6.08 -13.53
CA ARG A 349 5.13 6.84 -12.60
C ARG A 349 5.90 7.25 -11.36
N ILE A 350 6.73 8.27 -11.52
CA ILE A 350 7.66 8.71 -10.45
C ILE A 350 7.04 9.77 -9.53
N LYS A 351 6.14 10.59 -10.07
CA LYS A 351 5.48 11.67 -9.33
C LYS A 351 4.03 11.32 -9.08
N THR A 352 3.54 11.63 -7.90
CA THR A 352 2.12 11.93 -7.72
C THR A 352 1.84 13.18 -8.55
N LYS A 353 1.21 13.05 -9.72
CA LYS A 353 0.45 14.19 -10.28
C LYS A 353 -0.76 14.37 -9.37
N ALA A 354 -0.53 14.92 -8.17
CA ALA A 354 -1.59 15.55 -7.42
C ALA A 354 -2.01 16.75 -8.26
N LYS A 355 -3.02 16.59 -9.13
CA LYS A 355 -3.89 17.74 -9.37
C LYS A 355 -4.33 18.15 -7.97
N LYS A 356 -3.95 19.35 -7.52
CA LYS A 356 -4.61 20.04 -6.42
C LYS A 356 -6.09 20.09 -6.81
N LYS A 357 -6.85 19.03 -6.51
CA LYS A 357 -8.28 19.19 -6.33
C LYS A 357 -8.38 20.11 -5.12
N PRO A 358 -9.23 21.15 -5.16
CA PRO A 358 -9.68 21.75 -3.89
C PRO A 358 -10.14 20.59 -3.02
N LYS A 359 -9.80 20.59 -1.73
CA LYS A 359 -10.19 19.57 -0.73
C LYS A 359 -11.57 19.03 -1.12
N ALA A 360 -11.58 17.89 -1.81
CA ALA A 360 -12.82 17.34 -2.31
C ALA A 360 -13.52 16.88 -1.04
N ALA A 361 -14.67 17.50 -0.78
CA ALA A 361 -15.53 17.20 0.35
C ALA A 361 -15.44 15.70 0.65
N ARG A 362 -15.00 15.36 1.87
CA ARG A 362 -15.05 13.97 2.34
C ARG A 362 -16.49 13.54 2.07
N ASP A 363 -16.71 12.34 1.51
CA ASP A 363 -18.02 11.84 1.02
C ASP A 363 -19.13 11.70 2.12
N ALA A 364 -19.01 12.43 3.22
CA ALA A 364 -20.01 12.62 4.27
C ALA A 364 -20.86 13.89 4.09
N GLY A 365 -20.81 14.55 2.93
CA GLY A 365 -21.44 15.85 2.68
C GLY A 365 -20.55 17.02 3.09
N PRO A 366 -20.93 18.27 2.78
CA PRO A 366 -20.22 19.45 3.28
C PRO A 366 -20.42 19.52 4.79
N TYR A 367 -19.34 19.37 5.56
CA TYR A 367 -19.32 19.58 7.01
C TYR A 367 -18.25 20.62 7.34
N ASP A 368 -18.43 21.34 8.44
CA ASP A 368 -17.45 22.32 8.89
C ASP A 368 -16.21 21.62 9.45
N GLU A 369 -15.07 21.81 8.77
CA GLU A 369 -13.78 21.22 9.18
C GLU A 369 -13.31 21.76 10.53
N ALA A 370 -13.54 23.04 10.82
CA ALA A 370 -13.11 23.64 12.08
C ALA A 370 -13.98 23.16 13.25
N LEU A 371 -15.27 22.92 13.02
CA LEU A 371 -16.13 22.25 14.01
C LEU A 371 -15.66 20.79 14.22
N PHE A 372 -15.36 20.04 13.16
CA PHE A 372 -14.84 18.68 13.29
C PHE A 372 -13.55 18.63 14.13
N ASP A 373 -12.61 19.55 13.89
CA ASP A 373 -11.36 19.62 14.66
C ASP A 373 -11.62 20.01 16.12
N HIS A 374 -12.57 20.92 16.37
CA HIS A 374 -13.00 21.28 17.72
C HIS A 374 -13.56 20.06 18.48
N LEU A 375 -14.46 19.30 17.84
CA LEU A 375 -15.02 18.06 18.42
C LEU A 375 -13.96 16.97 18.60
N ARG A 376 -12.94 16.91 17.73
CA ARG A 376 -11.82 15.97 17.86
C ARG A 376 -10.98 16.26 19.09
N VAL A 377 -10.73 17.54 19.40
CA VAL A 377 -10.01 17.98 20.60
C VAL A 377 -10.83 17.64 21.85
N LEU A 378 -12.13 17.95 21.86
CA LEU A 378 -13.02 17.60 22.97
C LEU A 378 -13.03 16.09 23.24
N ARG A 379 -13.21 15.30 22.18
CA ARG A 379 -13.19 13.83 22.27
C ARG A 379 -11.90 13.32 22.89
N LYS A 380 -10.75 13.87 22.48
CA LYS A 380 -9.45 13.46 23.02
C LYS A 380 -9.36 13.75 24.52
N ARG A 381 -9.75 14.95 24.95
CA ARG A 381 -9.78 15.33 26.37
C ARG A 381 -10.61 14.35 27.21
N LEU A 382 -11.84 14.06 26.78
CA LEU A 382 -12.74 13.14 27.50
C LEU A 382 -12.19 11.70 27.51
N ALA A 383 -11.57 11.27 26.41
CA ALA A 383 -10.96 9.95 26.30
C ALA A 383 -9.76 9.79 27.25
N ASP A 384 -8.92 10.83 27.36
CA ASP A 384 -7.77 10.87 28.26
C ASP A 384 -8.20 10.85 29.74
N GLU A 385 -9.25 11.60 30.09
CA GLU A 385 -9.83 11.62 31.45
C GLU A 385 -10.35 10.23 31.88
N GLU A 386 -10.86 9.44 30.93
CA GLU A 386 -11.36 8.08 31.19
C GLU A 386 -10.34 6.97 30.95
N GLY A 387 -9.15 7.31 30.43
CA GLY A 387 -8.11 6.33 30.08
C GLY A 387 -8.46 5.40 28.92
N VAL A 388 -9.42 5.79 28.06
CA VAL A 388 -9.89 4.99 26.92
C VAL A 388 -9.41 5.57 25.58
N PRO A 389 -9.25 4.75 24.53
CA PRO A 389 -9.00 5.26 23.17
C PRO A 389 -10.08 6.26 22.66
N PRO A 390 -9.71 7.32 21.92
CA PRO A 390 -10.66 8.35 21.48
C PRO A 390 -11.87 7.82 20.70
N TYR A 391 -11.67 6.85 19.82
CA TYR A 391 -12.76 6.29 19.00
C TYR A 391 -13.83 5.52 19.81
N ILE A 392 -13.55 5.16 21.07
CA ILE A 392 -14.55 4.54 21.98
C ILE A 392 -15.59 5.57 22.41
N VAL A 393 -15.19 6.83 22.65
CA VAL A 393 -16.11 7.94 22.94
C VAL A 393 -17.00 8.15 21.70
N PHE A 394 -16.42 8.60 20.59
CA PHE A 394 -17.10 8.65 19.29
C PHE A 394 -16.12 8.41 18.14
N GLY A 395 -16.54 7.66 17.11
CA GLY A 395 -15.74 7.46 15.91
C GLY A 395 -15.67 8.74 15.06
N ASP A 396 -14.66 8.84 14.18
CA ASP A 396 -14.53 9.98 13.26
C ASP A 396 -15.77 10.15 12.38
N ALA A 397 -16.39 9.05 11.93
CA ALA A 397 -17.62 9.09 11.15
C ALA A 397 -18.78 9.75 11.91
N THR A 398 -18.92 9.47 13.20
CA THR A 398 -19.92 10.11 14.07
C THR A 398 -19.62 11.59 14.24
N LEU A 399 -18.36 11.97 14.50
CA LEU A 399 -17.98 13.38 14.63
C LEU A 399 -18.22 14.19 13.35
N ILE A 400 -17.95 13.60 12.18
CA ILE A 400 -18.23 14.24 10.90
C ILE A 400 -19.75 14.45 10.73
N GLN A 401 -20.56 13.46 11.10
CA GLN A 401 -22.01 13.60 11.03
C GLN A 401 -22.53 14.65 12.03
N MET A 402 -21.96 14.75 13.23
CA MET A 402 -22.25 15.83 14.18
C MET A 402 -21.90 17.20 13.59
N ALA A 403 -20.73 17.33 12.96
CA ALA A 403 -20.29 18.57 12.32
C ALA A 403 -21.12 18.93 11.07
N ALA A 404 -21.79 17.97 10.45
CA ALA A 404 -22.70 18.20 9.32
C ALA A 404 -24.11 18.59 9.79
N LEU A 405 -24.65 17.92 10.81
CA LEU A 405 -26.02 18.13 11.29
C LEU A 405 -26.14 19.26 12.33
N CYS A 406 -25.05 19.58 13.03
CA CYS A 406 -25.02 20.58 14.11
C CYS A 406 -26.17 20.41 15.12
N PRO A 407 -26.31 19.23 15.76
CA PRO A 407 -27.40 18.95 16.69
C PRO A 407 -27.40 19.94 17.86
N LEU A 408 -28.60 20.41 18.23
CA LEU A 408 -28.81 21.38 19.31
C LEU A 408 -29.51 20.81 20.53
N ASP A 409 -30.03 19.58 20.42
CA ASP A 409 -30.75 18.90 21.49
C ASP A 409 -30.44 17.39 21.46
N ASP A 410 -30.85 16.71 22.53
CA ASP A 410 -30.62 15.27 22.73
C ASP A 410 -31.28 14.40 21.65
N GLU A 411 -32.43 14.81 21.12
CA GLU A 411 -33.17 14.08 20.09
C GLU A 411 -32.42 14.13 18.75
N GLN A 412 -31.93 15.31 18.38
CA GLN A 412 -31.09 15.50 17.20
C GLN A 412 -29.76 14.75 17.36
N LEU A 413 -29.16 14.74 18.56
CA LEU A 413 -27.91 14.00 18.79
C LEU A 413 -28.12 12.48 18.67
N LEU A 414 -29.25 11.95 19.15
CA LEU A 414 -29.62 10.53 18.99
C LEU A 414 -29.85 10.12 17.54
N SER A 415 -30.21 11.06 16.66
CA SER A 415 -30.34 10.78 15.23
C SER A 415 -28.98 10.55 14.52
N VAL A 416 -27.87 10.89 15.17
CA VAL A 416 -26.52 10.69 14.65
C VAL A 416 -26.10 9.22 14.79
N SER A 417 -25.64 8.63 13.69
CA SER A 417 -25.15 7.25 13.65
C SER A 417 -23.95 7.06 14.58
N GLY A 418 -24.06 6.09 15.49
CA GLY A 418 -23.04 5.79 16.50
C GLY A 418 -23.27 6.49 17.86
N VAL A 419 -24.29 7.33 17.97
CA VAL A 419 -24.79 7.82 19.26
C VAL A 419 -25.90 6.89 19.75
N GLY A 420 -25.60 6.14 20.82
CA GLY A 420 -26.61 5.35 21.55
C GLY A 420 -26.96 6.01 22.88
N GLN A 421 -28.05 5.54 23.51
CA GLN A 421 -28.55 6.11 24.77
C GLN A 421 -27.47 6.25 25.85
N ALA A 422 -26.65 5.22 26.06
CA ALA A 422 -25.57 5.24 27.05
C ALA A 422 -24.48 6.29 26.75
N LYS A 423 -24.21 6.57 25.46
CA LYS A 423 -23.23 7.60 25.06
C LYS A 423 -23.80 9.00 25.16
N LEU A 424 -25.09 9.16 24.86
CA LEU A 424 -25.81 10.41 25.06
C LEU A 424 -25.80 10.81 26.54
N GLU A 425 -26.18 9.90 27.43
CA GLU A 425 -26.21 10.16 28.87
C GLU A 425 -24.82 10.53 29.42
N LYS A 426 -23.77 9.92 28.86
CA LYS A 426 -22.39 10.09 29.35
C LYS A 426 -21.67 11.31 28.77
N TYR A 427 -21.78 11.54 27.46
CA TYR A 427 -21.00 12.56 26.75
C TYR A 427 -21.87 13.61 26.03
N GLY A 428 -23.19 13.40 25.94
CA GLY A 428 -24.08 14.22 25.10
C GLY A 428 -24.02 15.70 25.46
N ARG A 429 -24.04 16.03 26.75
CA ARG A 429 -23.98 17.41 27.23
C ARG A 429 -22.70 18.13 26.80
N ASP A 430 -21.54 17.51 26.98
CA ASP A 430 -20.25 18.11 26.60
C ASP A 430 -20.17 18.41 25.11
N PHE A 431 -20.70 17.50 24.27
CA PHE A 431 -20.71 17.67 22.82
C PHE A 431 -21.73 18.72 22.35
N LEU A 432 -22.93 18.77 22.94
CA LEU A 432 -23.94 19.79 22.64
C LEU A 432 -23.47 21.19 23.05
N ASP A 433 -22.85 21.30 24.22
CA ASP A 433 -22.29 22.57 24.71
C ASP A 433 -21.17 23.06 23.79
N ALA A 434 -20.25 22.18 23.36
CA ALA A 434 -19.18 22.53 22.42
C ALA A 434 -19.68 22.94 21.03
N ILE A 435 -20.71 22.26 20.50
CA ILE A 435 -21.35 22.65 19.22
C ILE A 435 -22.00 24.03 19.36
N THR A 436 -22.70 24.27 20.47
CA THR A 436 -23.37 25.54 20.74
C THR A 436 -22.37 26.68 20.90
N GLU A 437 -21.29 26.48 21.66
CA GLU A 437 -20.22 27.45 21.84
C GLU A 437 -19.53 27.81 20.52
N TYR A 438 -19.22 26.80 19.70
CA TYR A 438 -18.64 27.01 18.36
C TYR A 438 -19.58 27.84 17.47
N ARG A 439 -20.88 27.57 17.48
CA ARG A 439 -21.86 28.36 16.70
C ARG A 439 -22.01 29.79 17.18
N LEU A 440 -21.89 30.04 18.49
CA LEU A 440 -21.99 31.38 19.07
C LEU A 440 -20.73 32.23 18.83
N SER A 441 -19.57 31.58 18.65
CA SER A 441 -18.26 32.22 18.42
C SER A 441 -17.90 32.40 16.94
N ALA A 442 -18.58 31.69 16.02
CA ALA A 442 -18.37 31.84 14.59
C ALA A 442 -19.02 33.13 14.04
N PRO A 443 -18.31 33.94 13.22
CA PRO A 443 -18.91 35.11 12.58
C PRO A 443 -20.04 34.70 11.61
N PRO A 444 -21.10 35.50 11.46
CA PRO A 444 -22.27 35.15 10.65
C PRO A 444 -21.89 35.14 9.16
N GLY A 445 -21.69 33.96 8.57
CA GLY A 445 -21.33 33.85 7.16
C GLY A 445 -21.29 32.44 6.55
N VAL A 446 -21.54 31.38 7.32
CA VAL A 446 -21.66 30.01 6.78
C VAL A 446 -22.94 29.41 7.36
N GLN A 447 -24.04 29.62 6.64
CA GLN A 447 -25.31 28.90 6.82
C GLN A 447 -25.47 27.88 5.71
#